data_AF-A0AAE8FNS9-F1
#
_entry.id   AF-A0AAE8FNS9-F1
#
_cell.length_a   1.000
_cell.length_b   1.000
_cell.length_c   1.000
_cell.angle_alpha   90.00
_cell.angle_beta   90.00
_cell.angle_gamma   90.00
#
_symmetry.space_group_name_H-M   'P 1'
#
loop_
_entity.id
_entity.type
_entity.pdbx_description
1 polymer ?
#
loop_
_entity_poly.entity_id
_entity_poly.type
_entity_poly.pdbx_seq_one_letter_code
_entity_poly.pdbx_strand_id
1 'polypeptide(L)'
;YMELLIMIDAMKRASAKTINVVLPYYGYARQDRTAKPHEPITAKLIANLIEEAGATRVLTLDLHTVQVQGFFDIPVDNLFTMPLFAHYYRQLGLTGDDIVVVSPKNSGVQRARSLSEYLNSTLAIVDHADDASTEGGYVIGDVQGKTCIMVDD
;
A
#
# COMPACT_ATOMS: atom_id res chain seq x y z
N TYR A 1 8.45 1.13 16.22
CA TYR A 1 9.33 -0.02 15.89
C TYR A 1 10.16 -0.52 17.06
N MET A 2 10.87 0.32 17.83
CA MET A 2 11.64 -0.17 18.99
C MET A 2 10.80 -0.97 20.01
N GLU A 3 9.63 -0.44 20.40
CA GLU A 3 8.70 -1.15 21.30
C GLU A 3 8.30 -2.52 20.75
N LEU A 4 7.94 -2.59 19.45
CA LEU A 4 7.63 -3.85 18.78
C LEU A 4 8.77 -4.86 18.89
N LEU A 5 10.02 -4.44 18.61
CA LEU A 5 11.19 -5.32 18.70
C LEU A 5 11.42 -5.82 20.13
N ILE A 6 11.25 -4.94 21.13
CA ILE A 6 11.34 -5.31 22.55
C ILE A 6 10.27 -6.35 22.92
N MET A 7 9.04 -6.18 22.43
CA MET A 7 7.95 -7.13 22.69
C MET A 7 8.22 -8.49 22.03
N ILE A 8 8.72 -8.51 20.79
CA ILE A 8 9.09 -9.76 20.09
C ILE A 8 10.21 -10.48 20.87
N ASP A 9 11.29 -9.79 21.25
CA ASP A 9 12.39 -10.39 22.02
C ASP A 9 11.91 -10.92 23.38
N ALA A 10 11.05 -10.16 24.08
CA ALA A 10 10.47 -10.60 25.34
C ALA A 10 9.64 -11.88 25.18
N MET A 11 8.79 -11.98 24.15
CA MET A 11 8.01 -13.18 23.85
C MET A 11 8.91 -14.38 23.48
N LYS A 12 9.97 -14.14 22.71
CA LYS A 12 10.96 -15.18 22.34
C LYS A 12 11.64 -15.75 23.58
N ARG A 13 12.09 -14.90 24.51
CA ARG A 13 12.69 -15.30 25.80
C ARG A 13 11.69 -15.97 26.73
N ALA A 14 10.42 -15.58 26.66
CA ALA A 14 9.32 -16.24 27.34
C ALA A 14 8.94 -17.60 26.69
N SER A 15 9.74 -18.09 25.73
CA SER A 15 9.57 -19.40 25.07
C SER A 15 8.26 -19.52 24.28
N ALA A 16 7.75 -18.42 23.73
CA ALA A 16 6.63 -18.47 22.79
C ALA A 16 6.97 -19.35 21.58
N LYS A 17 6.10 -20.31 21.26
CA LYS A 17 6.30 -21.24 20.12
C LYS A 17 6.28 -20.52 18.77
N THR A 18 5.43 -19.50 18.63
CA THR A 18 5.24 -18.71 17.41
C THR A 18 4.93 -17.27 17.77
N ILE A 19 5.48 -16.32 17.02
CA ILE A 19 5.29 -14.89 17.20
C ILE A 19 4.83 -14.30 15.86
N ASN A 20 3.52 -14.17 15.69
CA ASN A 20 2.93 -13.54 14.52
C ASN A 20 2.83 -12.03 14.77
N VAL A 21 3.47 -11.25 13.91
CA VAL A 21 3.48 -9.79 14.06
C VAL A 21 2.42 -9.18 13.15
N VAL A 22 1.42 -8.54 13.75
CA VAL A 22 0.37 -7.84 13.00
C VAL A 22 0.77 -6.37 12.88
N LEU A 23 1.16 -5.95 11.69
CA LEU A 23 1.51 -4.56 11.34
C LEU A 23 0.47 -4.04 10.34
N PRO A 24 -0.64 -3.44 10.80
CA PRO A 24 -1.64 -2.89 9.87
C PRO A 24 -1.06 -1.86 8.89
N TYR A 25 -0.01 -1.14 9.31
CA TYR A 25 0.71 -0.19 8.48
C TYR A 25 2.22 -0.41 8.59
N TYR A 26 2.85 -0.75 7.47
CA TYR A 26 4.31 -0.87 7.38
C TYR A 26 4.93 0.49 7.06
N GLY A 27 5.16 1.31 8.08
CA GLY A 27 5.56 2.73 7.94
C GLY A 27 6.82 3.02 7.13
N TYR A 28 7.74 2.07 6.95
CA TYR A 28 8.91 2.24 6.09
C TYR A 28 8.74 1.67 4.67
N ALA A 29 7.53 1.23 4.29
CA ALA A 29 7.26 0.59 2.98
C ALA A 29 7.66 1.45 1.77
N ARG A 30 7.68 2.78 1.90
CA ARG A 30 8.09 3.70 0.82
C ARG A 30 9.60 3.79 0.59
N GLN A 31 10.41 3.26 1.51
CA GLN A 31 11.88 3.20 1.40
C GLN A 31 12.33 1.79 1.02
N ASP A 32 11.76 1.26 -0.06
CA ASP A 32 11.92 -0.10 -0.59
C ASP A 32 13.02 -0.23 -1.67
N ARG A 33 13.58 0.89 -2.11
CA ARG A 33 14.68 0.93 -3.09
C ARG A 33 15.60 2.11 -2.81
N THR A 34 16.81 2.07 -3.35
CA THR A 34 17.72 3.23 -3.36
C THR A 34 17.27 4.21 -4.43
N ALA A 35 16.87 5.43 -4.06
CA ALA A 35 16.58 6.47 -5.05
C ALA A 35 17.86 7.15 -5.54
N LYS A 36 18.87 7.26 -4.65
CA LYS A 36 20.23 7.74 -4.97
C LYS A 36 21.30 6.80 -4.38
N PRO A 37 22.55 6.86 -4.90
CA PRO A 37 23.66 6.12 -4.30
C PRO A 37 23.82 6.43 -2.80
N HIS A 38 24.11 5.39 -2.02
CA HIS A 38 24.34 5.46 -0.57
C HIS A 38 23.13 5.79 0.30
N GLU A 39 21.92 5.76 -0.26
CA GLU A 39 20.68 5.79 0.52
C GLU A 39 20.32 4.40 1.07
N PRO A 40 19.66 4.32 2.24
CA PRO A 40 19.25 3.06 2.82
C PRO A 40 18.01 2.48 2.13
N ILE A 41 17.91 1.14 2.10
CA ILE A 41 16.65 0.44 1.85
C ILE A 41 16.03 0.12 3.23
N THR A 42 15.44 1.14 3.86
CA THR A 42 14.96 1.03 5.25
C THR A 42 13.86 0.00 5.42
N ALA A 43 13.03 -0.23 4.38
CA ALA A 43 12.06 -1.31 4.39
C ALA A 43 12.70 -2.70 4.60
N LYS A 44 13.87 -2.96 3.98
CA LYS A 44 14.62 -4.21 4.17
C LYS A 44 15.32 -4.25 5.54
N LEU A 45 15.86 -3.12 6.00
CA LEU A 45 16.43 -3.03 7.35
C LEU A 45 15.40 -3.41 8.42
N ILE A 46 14.19 -2.84 8.35
CA ILE A 46 13.13 -3.12 9.32
C ILE A 46 12.68 -4.58 9.24
N ALA A 47 12.59 -5.15 8.04
CA ALA A 47 12.27 -6.58 7.86
C ALA A 47 13.30 -7.46 8.58
N ASN A 48 14.59 -7.22 8.33
CA ASN A 48 15.70 -7.94 8.98
C ASN A 48 15.63 -7.82 10.52
N LEU A 49 15.34 -6.62 11.04
CA LEU A 49 15.25 -6.41 12.49
C LEU A 49 14.08 -7.17 13.12
N ILE A 50 12.91 -7.19 12.46
CA ILE A 50 11.73 -7.92 12.91
C ILE A 50 12.01 -9.43 12.96
N GLU A 51 12.67 -9.96 11.93
CA GLU A 51 13.07 -11.37 11.88
C GLU A 51 14.12 -11.72 12.94
N GLU A 52 15.17 -10.92 13.06
CA GLU A 52 16.25 -11.15 14.03
C GLU A 52 15.72 -11.12 15.47
N ALA A 53 14.81 -10.20 15.76
CA ALA A 53 14.12 -10.15 17.05
C ALA A 53 13.35 -11.45 17.37
N GLY A 54 12.92 -12.22 16.36
CA GLY A 54 12.32 -13.54 16.50
C GLY A 54 10.90 -13.68 15.97
N ALA A 55 10.43 -12.78 15.10
CA ALA A 55 9.15 -12.94 14.45
C ALA A 55 9.11 -14.24 13.61
N THR A 56 7.97 -14.94 13.62
CA THR A 56 7.77 -16.15 12.81
C THR A 56 6.89 -15.92 11.59
N ARG A 57 6.15 -14.81 11.55
CA ARG A 57 5.27 -14.39 10.45
C ARG A 57 4.96 -12.91 10.59
N VAL A 58 4.70 -12.23 9.47
CA VAL A 58 4.13 -10.88 9.45
C VAL A 58 2.77 -10.90 8.77
N LEU A 59 1.80 -10.19 9.34
CA LEU A 59 0.52 -9.87 8.72
C LEU A 59 0.46 -8.36 8.54
N THR A 60 0.20 -7.88 7.32
CA THR A 60 0.14 -6.45 6.99
C THR A 60 -0.99 -6.16 6.02
N LEU A 61 -1.32 -4.87 5.86
CA LEU A 61 -2.30 -4.38 4.89
C LEU A 61 -1.59 -3.52 3.85
N ASP A 62 -1.99 -3.69 2.58
CA ASP A 62 -1.65 -2.82 1.44
C ASP A 62 -0.22 -2.26 1.46
N LEU A 63 0.77 -3.14 1.42
CA LEU A 63 2.16 -2.71 1.25
C LEU A 63 2.31 -1.76 0.05
N HIS A 64 3.09 -0.69 0.24
CA HIS A 64 3.37 0.32 -0.79
C HIS A 64 3.77 -0.32 -2.12
N THR A 65 4.62 -1.35 -2.06
CA THR A 65 4.93 -2.24 -3.18
C THR A 65 4.87 -3.70 -2.72
N VAL A 66 4.32 -4.58 -3.55
CA VAL A 66 4.17 -6.01 -3.21
C VAL A 66 5.51 -6.72 -3.05
N GLN A 67 6.58 -6.15 -3.63
CA GLN A 67 7.96 -6.64 -3.57
C GLN A 67 8.53 -6.59 -2.15
N VAL A 68 8.02 -5.71 -1.27
CA VAL A 68 8.44 -5.65 0.14
C VAL A 68 8.22 -6.99 0.85
N GLN A 69 7.28 -7.83 0.41
CA GLN A 69 7.14 -9.19 0.94
C GLN A 69 8.41 -10.03 0.75
N GLY A 70 9.12 -9.84 -0.35
CA GLY A 70 10.39 -10.52 -0.63
C GLY A 70 11.58 -10.00 0.20
N PHE A 71 11.38 -8.99 1.05
CA PHE A 71 12.37 -8.61 2.05
C PHE A 71 12.34 -9.51 3.28
N PHE A 72 11.29 -10.30 3.44
CA PHE A 72 11.18 -11.26 4.53
C PHE A 72 11.51 -12.67 4.02
N ASP A 73 12.27 -13.42 4.81
CA ASP A 73 12.49 -14.85 4.65
C ASP A 73 11.43 -15.68 5.44
N ILE A 74 10.66 -15.02 6.33
CA ILE A 74 9.48 -15.58 6.99
C ILE A 74 8.20 -15.33 6.19
N PRO A 75 7.11 -16.12 6.40
CA PRO A 75 5.84 -15.88 5.74
C PRO A 75 5.29 -14.47 6.01
N VAL A 76 4.86 -13.79 4.93
CA VAL A 76 4.17 -12.50 4.99
C VAL A 76 2.81 -12.64 4.35
N ASP A 77 1.78 -12.33 5.13
CA ASP A 77 0.41 -12.22 4.65
C ASP A 77 0.12 -10.72 4.39
N ASN A 78 0.18 -10.28 3.13
CA ASN A 78 -0.24 -8.93 2.73
C ASN A 78 -1.71 -8.94 2.30
N LEU A 79 -2.60 -8.49 3.17
CA LEU A 79 -4.02 -8.36 2.86
C LEU A 79 -4.29 -7.08 2.08
N PHE A 80 -5.34 -7.09 1.25
CA PHE A 80 -5.72 -5.95 0.43
C PHE A 80 -7.07 -5.40 0.90
N THR A 81 -7.13 -4.09 1.12
CA THR A 81 -8.38 -3.41 1.54
C THR A 81 -9.32 -3.10 0.38
N MET A 82 -8.87 -3.26 -0.86
CA MET A 82 -9.64 -2.91 -2.06
C MET A 82 -11.06 -3.48 -2.09
N PRO A 83 -11.30 -4.78 -1.80
CA PRO A 83 -12.66 -5.34 -1.79
C PRO A 83 -13.56 -4.69 -0.73
N LEU A 84 -13.00 -4.26 0.41
CA LEU A 84 -13.74 -3.56 1.47
C LEU A 84 -14.16 -2.17 1.01
N PHE A 85 -13.26 -1.41 0.38
CA PHE A 85 -13.59 -0.10 -0.18
C PHE A 85 -14.62 -0.19 -1.30
N ALA A 86 -14.46 -1.16 -2.20
CA ALA A 86 -15.45 -1.43 -3.24
C ALA A 86 -16.83 -1.73 -2.66
N HIS A 87 -16.91 -2.56 -1.61
CA HIS A 87 -18.17 -2.87 -0.95
C HIS A 87 -18.81 -1.60 -0.37
N TYR A 88 -18.03 -0.77 0.33
CA TYR A 88 -18.50 0.50 0.89
C TYR A 88 -19.06 1.44 -0.19
N TYR A 89 -18.35 1.65 -1.29
CA TYR A 89 -18.83 2.52 -2.37
C TYR A 89 -20.08 1.98 -3.06
N ARG A 90 -20.19 0.66 -3.24
CA ARG A 90 -21.41 0.04 -3.77
C ARG A 90 -22.62 0.25 -2.85
N GLN A 91 -22.43 0.21 -1.53
CA GLN A 91 -23.51 0.51 -0.58
C GLN A 91 -23.98 1.97 -0.66
N LEU A 92 -23.09 2.89 -1.05
CA LEU A 92 -23.44 4.28 -1.31
C LEU A 92 -24.07 4.52 -2.69
N GLY A 93 -24.25 3.47 -3.50
CA GLY A 93 -24.73 3.60 -4.89
C GLY A 93 -23.69 4.17 -5.86
N LEU A 94 -22.41 4.23 -5.46
CA LEU A 94 -21.32 4.76 -6.28
C LEU A 94 -20.73 3.65 -7.17
N THR A 95 -21.49 3.26 -8.20
CA THR A 95 -21.11 2.24 -9.19
C THR A 95 -21.70 2.58 -10.55
N GLY A 96 -21.10 2.08 -11.65
CA GLY A 96 -21.59 2.29 -13.02
C GLY A 96 -20.93 3.46 -13.75
N ASP A 97 -21.54 3.86 -14.88
CA ASP A 97 -20.94 4.76 -15.87
C ASP A 97 -20.78 6.22 -15.40
N ASP A 98 -21.59 6.65 -14.42
CA ASP A 98 -21.54 7.98 -13.80
C ASP A 98 -20.37 8.13 -12.80
N ILE A 99 -19.67 7.03 -12.52
CA ILE A 99 -18.49 7.00 -11.64
C ILE A 99 -17.22 6.92 -12.48
N VAL A 100 -16.21 7.65 -12.02
CA VAL A 100 -14.84 7.52 -12.52
C VAL A 100 -13.90 7.37 -11.34
N VAL A 101 -13.12 6.28 -11.34
CA VAL A 101 -12.05 6.10 -10.36
C VAL A 101 -10.81 6.79 -10.90
N VAL A 102 -10.17 7.59 -10.08
CA VAL A 102 -9.05 8.45 -10.46
C VAL A 102 -7.78 8.01 -9.74
N SER A 103 -6.73 7.71 -10.50
CA SER A 103 -5.38 7.58 -9.95
C SER A 103 -4.74 8.97 -9.85
N PRO A 104 -4.31 9.43 -8.66
CA PRO A 104 -3.71 10.76 -8.50
C PRO A 104 -2.29 10.87 -9.08
N LYS A 105 -1.67 9.73 -9.41
CA LYS A 105 -0.31 9.63 -9.95
C LYS A 105 -0.15 8.33 -10.74
N ASN A 106 0.88 8.25 -11.59
CA ASN A 106 1.13 7.09 -12.44
C ASN A 106 1.40 5.79 -11.66
N SER A 107 2.00 5.86 -10.47
CA SER A 107 2.26 4.66 -9.64
C SER A 107 1.01 4.02 -9.04
N GLY A 108 -0.10 4.77 -8.91
CA GLY A 108 -1.37 4.28 -8.35
C GLY A 108 -2.31 3.63 -9.37
N VAL A 109 -1.95 3.59 -10.65
CA VAL A 109 -2.88 3.23 -11.74
C VAL A 109 -3.43 1.81 -11.60
N GLN A 110 -2.62 0.84 -11.16
CA GLN A 110 -3.10 -0.52 -10.94
C GLN A 110 -4.15 -0.59 -9.82
N ARG A 111 -3.96 0.20 -8.75
CA ARG A 111 -4.90 0.30 -7.64
C ARG A 111 -6.23 0.91 -8.09
N ALA A 112 -6.16 2.04 -8.81
CA ALA A 112 -7.33 2.69 -9.38
C ALA A 112 -8.08 1.79 -10.37
N ARG A 113 -7.35 1.06 -11.22
CA ARG A 113 -7.92 0.08 -12.15
C ARG A 113 -8.68 -1.02 -11.39
N SER A 114 -8.07 -1.60 -10.36
CA SER A 114 -8.72 -2.65 -9.56
C SER A 114 -10.03 -2.15 -8.95
N LEU A 115 -10.05 -0.94 -8.38
CA LEU A 115 -11.29 -0.36 -7.85
C LEU A 115 -12.33 -0.12 -8.96
N SER A 116 -11.94 0.40 -10.12
CA SER A 116 -12.87 0.63 -11.24
C SER A 116 -13.53 -0.64 -11.74
N GLU A 117 -12.81 -1.77 -11.75
CA GLU A 117 -13.35 -3.07 -12.11
C GLU A 117 -14.39 -3.54 -11.09
N TYR A 118 -14.13 -3.37 -9.80
CA TYR A 118 -15.11 -3.69 -8.76
C TYR A 118 -16.37 -2.81 -8.81
N LEU A 119 -16.22 -1.55 -9.22
CA LEU A 119 -17.32 -0.57 -9.30
C LEU A 119 -18.00 -0.53 -10.67
N ASN A 120 -17.58 -1.35 -11.64
CA ASN A 120 -18.02 -1.28 -13.04
C ASN A 120 -18.00 0.15 -13.58
N SER A 121 -16.90 0.86 -13.34
CA SER A 121 -16.77 2.29 -13.64
C SER A 121 -15.63 2.57 -14.59
N THR A 122 -15.55 3.80 -15.09
CA THR A 122 -14.40 4.24 -15.89
C THR A 122 -13.17 4.57 -15.01
N LEU A 123 -11.99 4.59 -15.63
CA LEU A 123 -10.71 4.96 -15.00
C LEU A 123 -10.21 6.28 -15.60
N ALA A 124 -9.71 7.17 -14.75
CA ALA A 124 -8.92 8.32 -15.15
C ALA A 124 -7.60 8.39 -14.37
N ILE A 125 -6.62 9.09 -14.94
CA ILE A 125 -5.26 9.22 -14.39
C ILE A 125 -4.88 10.69 -14.42
N VAL A 126 -4.38 11.21 -13.30
CA VAL A 126 -3.73 12.51 -13.25
C VAL A 126 -2.26 12.32 -13.59
N ASP A 127 -1.82 12.92 -14.69
CA ASP A 127 -0.43 12.97 -15.10
C ASP A 127 0.13 14.35 -14.71
N HIS A 128 1.01 14.37 -13.71
CA HIS A 128 1.64 15.56 -13.20
C HIS A 128 3.16 15.32 -13.17
N ALA A 129 3.94 16.25 -13.74
CA ALA A 129 5.39 16.20 -13.64
C ALA A 129 5.80 16.56 -12.20
N ASP A 130 6.73 15.82 -11.58
CA ASP A 130 7.16 16.05 -10.18
C ASP A 130 7.86 17.42 -9.94
N ASP A 131 7.95 18.29 -10.95
CA ASP A 131 8.47 19.64 -10.82
C ASP A 131 7.43 20.57 -10.17
N ALA A 132 7.77 21.06 -8.99
CA ALA A 132 6.98 22.01 -8.19
C ALA A 132 6.70 23.37 -8.88
N SER A 133 7.11 23.55 -10.14
CA SER A 133 7.03 24.79 -10.91
C SER A 133 6.02 24.78 -12.06
N THR A 134 5.41 23.62 -12.38
CA THR A 134 4.42 23.54 -13.47
C THR A 134 3.00 23.54 -12.94
N GLU A 135 2.32 24.68 -13.05
CA GLU A 135 0.86 24.76 -13.07
C GLU A 135 0.34 24.00 -14.31
N GLY A 136 0.15 22.68 -14.21
CA GLY A 136 -0.37 21.93 -15.35
C GLY A 136 -0.26 20.42 -15.23
N GLY A 137 -1.09 19.82 -14.38
CA GLY A 137 -1.40 18.39 -14.49
C GLY A 137 -2.41 18.16 -15.61
N TYR A 138 -2.24 17.09 -16.39
CA TYR A 138 -3.22 16.64 -17.38
C TYR A 138 -4.06 15.50 -16.79
N VAL A 139 -5.34 15.44 -17.18
CA VAL A 139 -6.21 14.31 -16.85
C VAL A 139 -6.36 13.44 -18.09
N ILE A 140 -5.96 12.18 -17.98
CA ILE A 140 -6.18 11.16 -19.00
C ILE A 140 -7.43 10.37 -18.62
N GLY A 141 -8.50 10.50 -19.42
CA GLY A 141 -9.81 9.89 -19.17
C GLY A 141 -10.93 10.93 -19.14
N ASP A 142 -12.17 10.48 -19.31
CA ASP A 142 -13.34 11.36 -19.26
C ASP A 142 -13.90 11.44 -17.84
N VAL A 143 -13.83 12.64 -17.26
CA VAL A 143 -14.31 12.95 -15.91
C VAL A 143 -15.47 13.95 -15.92
N GLN A 144 -15.85 14.49 -17.07
CA GLN A 144 -16.80 15.59 -17.14
C GLN A 144 -18.21 15.11 -16.75
N GLY A 145 -18.80 15.77 -15.75
CA GLY A 145 -20.13 15.43 -15.26
C GLY A 145 -20.22 14.14 -14.44
N LYS A 146 -19.09 13.49 -14.14
CA LYS A 146 -19.01 12.23 -13.37
C LYS A 146 -18.59 12.48 -11.92
N THR A 147 -18.95 11.56 -11.03
CA THR A 147 -18.44 11.54 -9.65
C THR A 147 -17.06 10.88 -9.63
N CYS A 148 -16.05 11.64 -9.19
CA CYS A 148 -14.67 11.17 -9.11
C CYS A 148 -14.36 10.51 -7.75
N ILE A 149 -13.86 9.28 -7.77
CA ILE A 149 -13.33 8.59 -6.59
C ILE A 149 -11.82 8.48 -6.74
N MET A 150 -11.07 9.27 -5.98
CA MET A 150 -9.61 9.15 -5.92
C MET A 150 -9.19 8.03 -4.97
N VAL A 151 -8.20 7.24 -5.37
CA VAL A 151 -7.65 6.15 -4.54
C VAL A 151 -6.12 6.17 -4.52
N ASP A 152 -5.56 6.00 -3.33
CA ASP A 152 -4.12 5.86 -3.08
C ASP A 152 -3.88 4.82 -1.96
N ASP A 153 -2.63 4.43 -1.71
CA ASP A 153 -2.21 3.60 -0.55
C ASP A 153 -2.05 4.41 0.73
#